data_AF-A0A962WVD0-F1
#
_entry.id   AF-A0A962WVD0-F1
#
_cell.length_a   1.000
_cell.length_b   1.000
_cell.length_c   1.000
_cell.angle_alpha   90.00
_cell.angle_beta   90.00
_cell.angle_gamma   90.00
#
_symmetry.space_group_name_H-M   'P 1'
#
loop_
_entity.id
_entity.type
_entity.pdbx_description
1 polymer ?
#
loop_
_entity_poly.entity_id
_entity_poly.type
_entity_poly.pdbx_seq_one_letter_code
_entity_poly.pdbx_strand_id
1 'polypeptide(L)' 'MARHWMLDYNDERPHDSLGNLPPSVYRQTDLLPKNWTTVN' A
#
# COMPACT_ATOMS: atom_id res chain seq x y z
N MET A 1 5.71 2.95 23.59
CA MET A 1 4.51 3.65 23.05
C MET A 1 4.76 4.35 21.72
N ALA A 2 5.96 4.88 21.45
CA ALA A 2 6.30 5.59 20.20
C ALA A 2 6.39 4.74 18.91
N ARG A 3 5.94 3.48 18.88
CA ARG A 3 6.01 2.62 17.68
C ARG A 3 4.67 2.22 17.10
N HIS A 4 3.60 2.29 17.90
CA HIS A 4 2.26 1.89 17.46
C HIS A 4 1.78 2.79 16.32
N TRP A 5 2.02 4.11 16.42
CA TRP A 5 1.67 5.04 15.33
C TRP A 5 2.32 4.68 13.99
N MET A 6 3.52 4.09 13.98
CA MET A 6 4.18 3.66 12.73
C MET A 6 3.52 2.40 12.16
N LEU A 7 3.10 1.47 13.01
CA LEU A 7 2.38 0.28 12.58
C LEU A 7 1.02 0.69 12.02
N ASP A 8 0.26 1.48 12.77
CA ASP A 8 -1.06 1.96 12.35
C ASP A 8 -0.97 2.74 11.03
N TYR A 9 0.05 3.61 10.87
CA TYR A 9 0.25 4.39 9.63
C TYR A 9 0.59 3.52 8.41
N ASN A 10 1.45 2.51 8.59
CA ASN A 10 1.98 1.71 7.49
C ASN A 10 1.06 0.54 7.10
N ASP A 11 0.36 -0.06 8.07
CA ASP A 11 -0.34 -1.33 7.89
C ASP A 11 -1.86 -1.20 7.98
N GLU A 12 -2.39 -0.21 8.70
CA GLU A 12 -3.84 -0.14 8.97
C GLU A 12 -4.53 1.06 8.33
N ARG A 13 -3.86 2.22 8.28
CA ARG A 13 -4.48 3.47 7.86
C ARG A 13 -4.43 3.64 6.34
N PRO A 14 -5.58 3.73 5.65
CA PRO A 14 -5.63 4.06 4.23
C PRO A 14 -5.36 5.55 3.98
N HIS A 15 -4.82 5.86 2.81
CA HIS A 15 -4.52 7.23 2.39
C HIS A 15 -5.06 7.51 0.99
N ASP A 16 -5.75 8.64 0.81
CA ASP A 16 -6.35 9.02 -0.48
C ASP A 16 -5.31 9.15 -1.60
N SER A 17 -4.10 9.63 -1.28
CA SER A 17 -3.00 9.75 -2.24
C SER A 17 -2.48 8.40 -2.76
N LEU A 18 -2.80 7.31 -2.07
CA LEU A 18 -2.43 5.93 -2.42
C LEU A 18 -3.63 5.14 -2.98
N GLY A 19 -4.70 5.83 -3.37
CA GLY A 19 -5.93 5.17 -3.84
C GLY A 19 -6.71 4.52 -2.69
N ASN A 20 -6.69 5.12 -1.50
CA ASN A 20 -7.34 4.61 -0.29
C ASN A 20 -6.75 3.27 0.20
N LEU A 21 -5.45 3.06 -0.02
CA LEU A 21 -4.70 1.89 0.44
C LEU A 21 -3.71 2.26 1.57
N PRO A 22 -3.40 1.31 2.48
CA PRO A 22 -2.27 1.45 3.39
C PRO A 22 -0.92 1.42 2.63
N PRO A 23 0.13 2.08 3.15
CA PRO A 23 1.44 2.13 2.50
C PRO A 23 2.07 0.76 2.23
N SER A 24 1.87 -0.23 3.10
CA SER A 24 2.41 -1.58 2.92
C SER A 24 1.75 -2.33 1.75
N VAL A 25 0.47 -2.07 1.49
CA VAL A 25 -0.28 -2.64 0.35
C VAL A 25 0.12 -1.93 -0.94
N TYR A 26 0.17 -0.59 -0.94
CA TYR A 26 0.60 0.19 -2.11
C TYR A 26 2.03 -0.16 -2.55
N ARG A 27 2.95 -0.39 -1.60
CA ARG A 27 4.31 -0.84 -1.92
C ARG A 27 4.31 -2.16 -2.68
N GLN A 28 3.41 -3.09 -2.35
CA GLN A 28 3.33 -4.37 -3.04
C GLN A 28 2.83 -4.19 -4.48
N THR A 29 1.92 -3.26 -4.75
CA THR A 29 1.45 -2.99 -6.12
C THR A 29 2.54 -2.40 -7.01
N ASP A 30 3.41 -1.54 -6.47
CA ASP A 30 4.57 -1.02 -7.21
C ASP A 30 5.62 -2.10 -7.50
N LEU A 31 5.71 -3.12 -6.64
CA LEU A 31 6.61 -4.26 -6.81
C LEU A 31 6.03 -5.33 -7.73
N LEU A 32 4.73 -5.30 -8.03
CA LEU A 32 4.16 -6.13 -9.07
C LEU A 32 4.67 -5.63 -10.43
N PRO A 33 5.04 -6.54 -11.34
CA PRO A 33 5.47 -6.12 -12.67
C PRO A 33 4.34 -5.33 -13.36
N LYS A 34 4.66 -4.17 -13.96
CA LYS A 34 3.66 -3.30 -14.62
C LYS A 34 3.01 -3.89 -15.89
N ASN A 35 3.34 -5.12 -16.26
CA ASN A 35 2.94 -5.77 -17.52
C ASN A 35 1.87 -6.87 -17.36
N TRP A 36 1.14 -6.93 -16.23
CA TRP A 36 0.09 -7.94 -16.01
C TRP A 36 -1.30 -7.59 -16.55
N THR A 37 -1.42 -6.52 -17.35
CA THR A 37 -2.63 -6.24 -18.14
C THR A 37 -2.38 -6.50 -19.62
N THR A 38 -2.34 -7.78 -20.00
CA THR A 38 -2.92 -8.30 -21.26
C THR A 38 -3.11 -9.80 -21.06
N VAL A 39 -4.23 -10.17 -20.47
CA VAL A 39 -4.87 -11.45 -20.74
C VAL A 39 -6.32 -11.12 -21.06
N ASN A 40 -6.74 -11.57 -22.24
CA ASN A 40 -7.99 -11.28 -22.95
C ASN A 40 -9.23 -11.16 -22.06
#